data_AF-A0A4Y2UPB2-F1
#
_entry.id   AF-A0A4Y2UPB2-F1
#
_cell.length_a   1.000
_cell.length_b   1.000
_cell.length_c   1.000
_cell.angle_alpha   90.00
_cell.angle_beta   90.00
_cell.angle_gamma   90.00
#
_symmetry.space_group_name_H-M   'P 1'
#
loop_
_entity.id
_entity.type
_entity.pdbx_description
1 polymer ?
#
loop_
_entity_poly.entity_id
_entity_poly.type
_entity_poly.pdbx_seq_one_letter_code
_entity_poly.pdbx_strand_id
1 'polypeptide(L)'
;MLLAILTDERCRIRTLEARRIIKEREIGPDGNCVRRFVTPADNIRATDNVDLIDWQACNVTPPTVLRHISSHELLKMIEDDVSMDGRDFNKFPSHSKAVERIVKIITEASRKRVGPHNRDGFIRATLESRKQMSQFESKKRLQKIVLL
;
A
#
# COMPACT_ATOMS: atom_id res chain seq x y z
N MET A 1 1.18 7.78 -2.13
CA MET A 1 2.07 8.94 -2.29
C MET A 1 3.12 8.73 -3.36
N LEU A 2 4.10 7.86 -3.16
CA LEU A 2 5.21 7.60 -4.10
C LEU A 2 4.77 7.35 -5.55
N LEU A 3 3.69 6.57 -5.73
CA LEU A 3 3.12 6.32 -7.05
C LEU A 3 2.61 7.58 -7.74
N ALA A 4 1.95 8.46 -6.99
CA ALA A 4 1.42 9.70 -7.53
C ALA A 4 2.55 10.65 -7.94
N ILE A 5 3.67 10.63 -7.20
CA ILE A 5 4.89 11.40 -7.52
C ILE A 5 5.57 10.81 -8.76
N LEU A 6 5.60 9.48 -8.90
CA LEU A 6 6.16 8.79 -10.06
C LEU A 6 5.35 9.03 -11.35
N THR A 7 4.04 9.31 -11.23
CA THR A 7 3.15 9.67 -12.34
C THR A 7 2.92 11.18 -12.47
N ASP A 8 3.69 12.02 -11.78
CA ASP A 8 3.56 13.48 -11.88
C ASP A 8 3.87 13.95 -13.31
N GLU A 9 3.20 14.98 -13.81
CA GLU A 9 3.45 15.49 -15.17
C GLU A 9 4.84 16.11 -15.33
N ARG A 10 5.44 16.59 -14.24
CA ARG A 10 6.73 17.26 -14.24
C ARG A 10 7.85 16.22 -14.24
N CYS A 11 8.56 16.13 -15.36
CA CYS A 11 9.76 15.29 -15.57
C CYS A 11 10.69 15.26 -14.33
N ARG A 12 11.10 16.44 -13.86
CA ARG A 12 12.06 16.59 -12.76
C ARG A 12 11.61 15.88 -11.48
N ILE A 13 10.32 15.83 -11.21
CA ILE A 13 9.74 15.20 -10.01
C ILE A 13 9.70 13.69 -10.17
N ARG A 14 9.25 13.20 -11.33
CA ARG A 14 9.30 11.77 -11.65
C ARG A 14 10.72 11.22 -11.56
N THR A 15 11.69 11.93 -12.15
CA THR A 15 13.10 11.55 -12.13
C THR A 15 13.65 11.46 -10.70
N LEU A 16 13.30 12.42 -9.84
CA LEU A 16 13.71 12.41 -8.44
C LEU A 16 13.17 11.17 -7.72
N GLU A 17 11.89 10.86 -7.92
CA GLU A 17 11.23 9.71 -7.30
C GLU A 17 11.79 8.37 -7.79
N ALA A 18 11.98 8.23 -9.11
CA ALA A 18 12.53 7.02 -9.70
C ALA A 18 13.95 6.72 -9.19
N ARG A 19 14.81 7.74 -9.10
CA ARG A 19 16.16 7.60 -8.52
C ARG A 19 16.13 7.15 -7.06
N ARG A 20 15.19 7.69 -6.26
CA ARG A 20 15.00 7.28 -4.86
C ARG A 20 14.56 5.83 -4.77
N ILE A 21 13.59 5.42 -5.58
CA ILE A 21 13.13 4.04 -5.62
C ILE A 21 14.27 3.08 -5.99
N ILE A 22 15.09 3.41 -6.99
CA ILE A 22 16.26 2.61 -7.38
C ILE A 22 17.24 2.48 -6.21
N LYS A 23 17.61 3.59 -5.59
CA LYS A 23 18.52 3.62 -4.43
C LYS A 23 18.00 2.76 -3.27
N GLU A 24 16.72 2.85 -2.95
CA GLU A 24 16.11 2.06 -1.88
C GLU A 24 16.03 0.56 -2.21
N ARG A 25 15.96 0.20 -3.49
CA ARG A 25 16.06 -1.21 -3.93
C ARG A 25 17.48 -1.76 -3.76
N GLU A 26 18.50 -0.95 -3.99
CA GLU A 26 19.91 -1.34 -3.83
C GLU A 26 20.32 -1.48 -2.36
N ILE A 27 19.74 -0.67 -1.47
CA ILE A 27 20.00 -0.72 -0.02
C ILE A 27 19.20 -1.84 0.67
N GLY A 28 18.09 -2.28 0.05
CA GLY A 28 17.21 -3.29 0.61
C GLY A 28 17.89 -4.68 0.72
N PRO A 29 17.74 -5.39 1.83
CA PRO A 29 18.31 -6.73 1.98
C PRO A 29 17.69 -7.73 0.99
N ASP A 30 18.50 -8.68 0.51
CA ASP A 30 18.13 -9.72 -0.45
C ASP A 30 16.86 -10.47 -0.05
N GLY A 31 15.73 -10.12 -0.68
CA GLY A 31 14.53 -10.95 -0.93
C GLY A 31 13.73 -11.55 0.24
N ASN A 32 14.35 -11.78 1.40
CA ASN A 32 13.85 -12.62 2.50
C ASN A 32 13.47 -11.81 3.75
N CYS A 33 13.75 -10.51 3.79
CA CYS A 33 13.37 -9.68 4.92
C CYS A 33 11.92 -9.22 4.78
N VAL A 34 11.11 -9.48 5.81
CA VAL A 34 9.77 -8.92 5.92
C VAL A 34 9.88 -7.40 5.93
N ARG A 35 9.37 -6.77 4.87
CA ARG A 35 9.34 -5.32 4.77
C ARG A 35 8.53 -4.73 5.93
N ARG A 36 9.20 -3.92 6.75
CA ARG A 36 8.51 -3.08 7.74
C ARG A 36 7.94 -1.86 7.04
N PHE A 37 6.63 -1.81 6.88
CA PHE A 37 5.96 -0.60 6.41
C PHE A 37 6.01 0.45 7.52
N VAL A 38 6.78 1.51 7.30
CA VAL A 38 6.80 2.70 8.15
C VAL A 38 5.99 3.77 7.44
N THR A 39 4.91 4.23 8.06
CA THR A 39 4.16 5.37 7.55
C THR A 39 5.01 6.62 7.76
N PRO A 40 5.38 7.35 6.70
CA PRO A 40 6.05 8.64 6.84
C PRO A 40 5.17 9.61 7.63
N ALA A 41 5.79 10.58 8.30
CA ALA A 41 5.03 11.71 8.82
C ALA A 41 4.60 12.59 7.63
N ASP A 42 3.29 12.66 7.38
CA ASP A 42 2.76 13.47 6.29
C ASP A 42 2.76 14.95 6.68
N ASN A 43 3.30 15.81 5.82
CA ASN A 43 3.26 17.26 6.02
C ASN A 43 1.90 17.83 5.60
N ILE A 44 1.01 18.03 6.56
CA ILE A 44 -0.36 18.55 6.33
C ILE A 44 -0.36 19.94 5.68
N ARG A 45 0.73 20.71 5.83
CA ARG A 45 0.86 22.06 5.26
C ARG A 45 1.52 22.07 3.88
N ALA A 46 1.85 20.90 3.32
CA ALA A 46 2.49 20.82 2.01
C ALA A 46 1.58 21.39 0.91
N THR A 47 2.17 22.21 0.05
CA THR A 47 1.52 22.76 -1.15
C THR A 47 1.84 21.95 -2.40
N ASP A 48 2.92 21.16 -2.36
CA ASP A 48 3.35 20.27 -3.42
C ASP A 48 3.49 18.83 -2.89
N ASN A 49 3.26 17.86 -3.78
CA ASN A 49 3.39 16.43 -3.50
C ASN A 49 4.82 16.05 -3.08
N VAL A 50 5.83 16.79 -3.55
CA VAL A 50 7.25 16.56 -3.21
C VAL A 50 7.52 16.84 -1.74
N ASP A 51 6.82 17.81 -1.16
CA ASP A 51 7.00 18.29 0.22
C ASP A 51 6.14 17.53 1.23
N LEU A 52 5.32 16.60 0.74
CA LEU A 52 4.36 15.86 1.56
C LEU A 52 5.05 14.78 2.42
N ILE A 53 6.21 14.26 2.00
CA ILE A 53 7.09 13.38 2.79
C ILE A 53 8.39 14.12 3.09
N ASP A 54 8.82 14.08 4.36
CA ASP A 54 10.22 14.40 4.70
C ASP A 54 11.12 13.23 4.32
N TRP A 55 11.80 13.40 3.18
CA TRP A 55 12.70 12.42 2.59
C TRP A 55 14.01 12.24 3.33
N GLN A 56 14.40 13.17 4.21
CA GLN A 56 15.60 13.01 5.03
C GLN A 56 15.29 12.24 6.32
N ALA A 57 14.07 12.38 6.84
CA ALA A 57 13.66 11.74 8.08
C ALA A 57 13.00 10.35 7.88
N CYS A 58 12.71 9.94 6.64
CA CYS A 58 11.97 8.70 6.36
C CYS A 58 12.73 7.72 5.47
N ASN A 59 12.89 6.48 5.98
CA ASN A 59 13.31 5.33 5.16
C ASN A 59 12.11 4.82 4.36
N VAL A 60 11.92 5.40 3.18
CA VAL A 60 10.78 5.12 2.31
C VAL A 60 11.03 3.84 1.54
N THR A 61 10.23 2.81 1.78
CA THR A 61 10.38 1.57 1.03
C THR A 61 9.66 1.64 -0.34
N PRO A 62 10.19 1.07 -1.45
CA PRO A 62 9.61 1.14 -2.80
C PRO A 62 8.20 0.56 -2.91
N PRO A 63 7.13 1.20 -3.41
CA PRO A 63 5.79 0.61 -3.40
C PRO A 63 5.69 -0.82 -3.94
N THR A 64 4.92 -1.71 -3.29
CA THR A 64 4.77 -3.11 -3.74
C THR A 64 4.18 -3.21 -5.15
N VAL A 65 3.34 -2.25 -5.56
CA VAL A 65 2.84 -2.18 -6.94
C VAL A 65 3.96 -1.95 -7.96
N LEU A 66 5.13 -1.45 -7.57
CA LEU A 66 6.27 -1.33 -8.49
C LEU A 66 7.11 -2.61 -8.55
N ARG A 67 6.75 -3.67 -7.82
CA ARG A 67 7.57 -4.89 -7.73
C ARG A 67 7.82 -5.55 -9.08
N HIS A 68 6.87 -5.48 -10.00
CA HIS A 68 7.03 -6.06 -11.34
C HIS A 68 7.82 -5.16 -12.30
N ILE A 69 8.02 -3.89 -11.95
CA ILE A 69 8.84 -2.94 -12.72
C ILE A 69 10.28 -3.05 -12.21
N SER A 70 11.21 -3.39 -13.09
CA SER A 70 12.63 -3.52 -12.80
C SER A 70 13.31 -2.15 -12.58
N SER A 71 14.47 -2.14 -11.90
CA SER A 71 15.25 -0.90 -11.76
C SER A 71 15.76 -0.39 -13.12
N HIS A 72 16.00 -1.30 -14.08
CA HIS A 72 16.37 -0.95 -15.45
C HIS A 72 15.28 -0.20 -16.20
N GLU A 73 14.02 -0.64 -16.06
CA GLU A 73 12.87 0.07 -16.64
C GLU A 73 12.68 1.46 -16.02
N LEU A 74 12.91 1.60 -14.70
CA LEU A 74 12.92 2.91 -14.04
C LEU A 74 14.06 3.82 -14.53
N LEU A 75 15.23 3.26 -14.86
CA LEU A 75 16.34 4.03 -15.45
C LEU A 75 16.02 4.50 -16.87
N LYS A 76 15.47 3.62 -17.71
CA LYS A 76 15.00 4.00 -19.06
C LYS A 76 13.96 5.12 -19.00
N MET A 77 13.04 5.04 -18.05
CA MET A 77 12.04 6.10 -17.82
C MET A 77 12.68 7.45 -17.51
N ILE A 78 13.81 7.47 -16.79
CA ILE A 78 14.57 8.69 -16.52
C ILE A 78 15.26 9.21 -17.78
N GLU A 79 15.82 8.32 -18.60
CA GLU A 79 16.56 8.67 -19.82
C GLU A 79 15.65 9.19 -20.94
N ASP A 80 14.51 8.52 -21.16
CA ASP A 80 13.61 8.79 -22.27
C ASP A 80 12.60 9.92 -21.96
N ASP A 81 12.58 10.44 -20.72
CA ASP A 81 11.55 11.35 -20.17
C ASP A 81 10.09 10.88 -20.40
N VAL A 82 9.89 9.57 -20.43
CA VAL A 82 8.56 8.97 -20.63
C VAL A 82 7.85 8.86 -19.28
N SER A 83 6.61 9.33 -19.20
CA SER A 83 5.76 9.07 -18.04
C SER A 83 5.31 7.61 -18.05
N MET A 84 5.27 6.97 -16.87
CA MET A 84 4.56 5.69 -16.72
C MET A 84 3.11 5.90 -17.10
N ASP A 85 2.61 5.06 -18.00
CA ASP A 85 1.19 5.06 -18.27
C ASP A 85 0.48 4.27 -17.15
N GLY A 86 -0.82 4.54 -16.95
CA GLY A 86 -1.60 3.79 -15.94
C GLY A 86 -1.72 2.28 -16.23
N ARG A 87 -1.27 1.80 -17.40
CA ARG A 87 -1.29 0.39 -17.80
C ARG A 87 -0.03 -0.34 -17.34
N ASP A 88 1.07 0.38 -17.12
CA ASP A 88 2.31 -0.16 -16.57
C ASP A 88 2.18 -0.60 -15.12
N PHE A 89 1.11 -0.19 -14.41
CA PHE A 89 0.79 -0.71 -13.09
C PHE A 89 -0.13 -1.92 -13.16
N ASN A 90 0.14 -2.92 -12.32
CA ASN A 90 -0.78 -4.04 -12.14
C ASN A 90 -2.18 -3.53 -11.78
N LYS A 91 -3.19 -3.95 -12.55
CA LYS A 91 -4.58 -3.63 -12.27
C LYS A 91 -5.02 -4.35 -11.00
N PHE A 92 -5.24 -3.59 -9.93
CA PHE A 92 -5.83 -4.13 -8.71
C PHE A 92 -7.36 -4.14 -8.84
N PRO A 93 -8.05 -5.23 -8.47
CA PRO A 93 -9.50 -5.26 -8.47
C PRO A 93 -10.04 -4.33 -7.37
N SER A 94 -10.48 -3.13 -7.74
CA SER A 94 -10.99 -2.10 -6.84
C SER A 94 -12.37 -2.44 -6.24
N HIS A 95 -13.20 -3.18 -6.98
CA HIS A 95 -14.59 -3.50 -6.62
C HIS A 95 -14.82 -4.99 -6.35
N SER A 96 -13.82 -5.66 -5.78
CA SER A 96 -14.03 -7.04 -5.32
C SER A 96 -14.77 -7.05 -3.99
N LYS A 97 -15.62 -8.06 -3.77
CA LYS A 97 -16.26 -8.31 -2.46
C LYS A 97 -15.24 -8.42 -1.32
N ALA A 98 -14.02 -8.86 -1.61
CA ALA A 98 -12.94 -8.93 -0.63
C ALA A 98 -12.50 -7.53 -0.17
N VAL A 99 -12.32 -6.59 -1.11
CA VAL A 99 -11.97 -5.20 -0.80
C VAL A 99 -13.07 -4.54 0.02
N GLU A 100 -14.33 -4.66 -0.38
CA GLU A 100 -15.47 -4.10 0.39
C GLU A 100 -15.50 -4.61 1.84
N ARG A 101 -15.25 -5.90 2.03
CA ARG A 101 -15.21 -6.52 3.37
C ARG A 101 -14.06 -5.98 4.23
N ILE A 102 -12.89 -5.73 3.65
CA ILE A 102 -11.74 -5.15 4.37
C ILE A 102 -12.02 -3.69 4.73
N VAL A 103 -12.51 -2.89 3.77
CA VAL A 103 -12.90 -1.49 4.01
C VAL A 103 -13.89 -1.41 5.17
N LYS A 104 -14.88 -2.32 5.22
CA LYS A 104 -15.83 -2.39 6.33
C LYS A 104 -15.14 -2.62 7.69
N ILE A 105 -14.16 -3.52 7.78
CA ILE A 105 -13.40 -3.76 9.03
C ILE A 105 -12.64 -2.51 9.44
N ILE A 106 -11.98 -1.83 8.49
CA ILE A 106 -11.18 -0.62 8.76
C ILE A 106 -12.08 0.51 9.28
N THR A 107 -13.23 0.71 8.66
CA THR A 107 -14.24 1.69 9.09
C THR A 107 -14.75 1.37 10.49
N GLU A 108 -15.03 0.10 10.77
CA GLU A 108 -15.46 -0.36 12.10
C GLU A 108 -14.37 -0.14 13.16
N ALA A 109 -13.12 -0.48 12.85
CA ALA A 109 -11.98 -0.26 13.74
C ALA A 109 -11.81 1.23 14.07
N SER A 110 -11.92 2.09 13.06
CA SER A 110 -11.80 3.54 13.20
C SER A 110 -12.92 4.14 14.05
N ARG A 111 -14.13 3.58 13.98
CA ARG A 111 -15.25 4.00 14.82
C ARG A 111 -15.10 3.54 16.27
N LYS A 112 -14.54 2.34 16.50
CA LYS A 112 -14.50 1.70 17.82
C LYS A 112 -13.24 1.98 18.63
N ARG A 113 -12.13 2.34 17.99
CA ARG A 113 -10.80 2.42 18.65
C ARG A 113 -10.11 3.74 18.35
N VAL A 114 -9.49 4.31 19.37
CA VAL A 114 -8.64 5.51 19.27
C VAL A 114 -7.18 5.08 19.22
N GLY A 115 -6.40 5.74 18.36
CA GLY A 115 -4.97 5.49 18.20
C GLY A 115 -4.64 4.43 17.12
N PRO A 116 -3.51 4.55 16.41
CA PRO A 116 -3.11 3.61 15.35
C PRO A 116 -2.97 2.17 15.83
N HIS A 117 -2.26 1.94 16.94
CA HIS A 117 -1.99 0.59 17.46
C HIS A 117 -3.25 -0.19 17.85
N ASN A 118 -4.22 0.47 18.49
CA ASN A 118 -5.47 -0.16 18.92
C ASN A 118 -6.36 -0.53 17.72
N ARG A 119 -6.40 0.33 16.69
CA ARG A 119 -7.14 0.06 15.45
C ARG A 119 -6.52 -1.11 14.70
N ASP A 120 -5.21 -1.11 14.56
CA ASP A 120 -4.42 -2.16 13.92
C ASP A 120 -4.56 -3.51 14.65
N GLY A 121 -4.49 -3.52 15.99
CA GLY A 121 -4.77 -4.70 16.81
C GLY A 121 -6.19 -5.26 16.60
N PHE A 122 -7.19 -4.38 16.54
CA PHE A 122 -8.58 -4.78 16.27
C PHE A 122 -8.74 -5.40 14.88
N ILE A 123 -8.13 -4.81 13.86
CA ILE A 123 -8.18 -5.32 12.48
C ILE A 123 -7.55 -6.71 12.43
N ARG A 124 -6.34 -6.89 12.96
CA ARG A 124 -5.66 -8.20 12.99
C ARG A 124 -6.48 -9.25 13.74
N ALA A 125 -6.95 -8.95 14.94
CA ALA A 125 -7.75 -9.89 15.74
C ALA A 125 -9.04 -10.31 15.01
N THR A 126 -9.71 -9.36 14.36
CA THR A 126 -10.92 -9.63 13.57
C THR A 126 -10.62 -10.52 12.36
N LEU A 127 -9.52 -10.26 11.66
CA LEU A 127 -9.10 -11.07 10.51
C LEU A 127 -8.72 -12.49 10.93
N GLU A 128 -7.97 -12.65 12.02
CA GLU A 128 -7.61 -13.98 12.55
C GLU A 128 -8.84 -14.76 13.03
N SER A 129 -9.75 -14.11 13.76
CA SER A 129 -11.03 -14.73 14.16
C SER A 129 -11.83 -15.22 12.93
N ARG A 130 -11.87 -14.43 11.84
CA ARG A 130 -12.54 -14.82 10.59
C ARG A 130 -11.85 -15.98 9.86
N LYS A 131 -10.52 -16.13 9.97
CA LYS A 131 -9.81 -17.30 9.42
C LYS A 131 -10.16 -18.58 10.16
N GLN A 132 -10.37 -18.49 11.47
CA GLN A 132 -10.78 -19.62 12.31
C GLN A 132 -12.25 -20.03 12.09
N MET A 133 -13.09 -19.11 11.59
CA MET A 133 -14.45 -19.45 11.19
C MET A 133 -14.47 -20.36 9.97
N SER A 134 -15.23 -21.45 10.06
CA SER A 134 -15.45 -22.35 8.93
C SER A 134 -16.07 -21.60 7.74
N GLN A 135 -15.49 -21.79 6.56
CA GLN A 135 -16.02 -21.27 5.32
C GLN A 135 -17.28 -22.07 4.94
N PHE A 136 -18.41 -21.39 4.90
CA PHE A 136 -19.68 -22.01 4.54
C PHE A 136 -20.10 -21.60 3.14
N GLU A 137 -20.25 -22.59 2.26
CA GLU A 137 -20.70 -22.42 0.88
C GLU A 137 -22.16 -21.97 0.76
N SER A 138 -22.98 -22.12 1.82
CA SER A 138 -24.38 -21.67 1.77
C SER A 138 -24.89 -21.13 3.10
N LYS A 139 -25.73 -20.08 3.01
CA LYS A 139 -26.43 -19.47 4.16
C LYS A 139 -27.27 -20.46 4.96
N LYS A 140 -27.75 -21.55 4.35
CA LYS A 140 -28.56 -22.58 5.02
C LYS A 140 -27.83 -23.27 6.17
N ARG A 141 -26.48 -23.31 6.15
CA ARG A 141 -25.69 -23.90 7.24
C ARG A 141 -25.59 -23.03 8.49
N LEU A 142 -25.73 -21.70 8.37
CA LEU A 142 -25.64 -20.79 9.53
C LEU A 142 -26.80 -20.96 10.51
N GLN A 143 -28.00 -21.29 10.02
CA GLN A 143 -29.18 -21.50 10.88
C GLN A 143 -29.04 -22.72 11.80
N LYS A 144 -28.26 -23.73 11.43
CA LYS A 144 -28.06 -24.94 12.25
C LYS A 144 -27.12 -24.73 13.44
N ILE A 145 -26.26 -23.71 13.42
CA ILE A 145 -25.28 -23.46 14.48
C ILE A 145 -25.84 -22.56 15.59
N VAL A 146 -26.81 -21.69 15.27
CA VAL A 146 -27.46 -20.80 16.26
C VAL A 146 -28.52 -21.54 17.11
N LEU A 147 -28.82 -22.80 16.77
CA LEU A 147 -29.80 -23.65 17.46
C LEU A 147 -29.17 -24.74 18.34
N LEU A 148 -27.86 -24.66 18.62
CA LEU A 148 -27.15 -25.46 19.62
C LEU A 148 -26.61 -24.53 20.71
#